data_AF-A0A1F2W8J8-F1
#
_entry.id   AF-A0A1F2W8J8-F1
#
_cell.length_a   1.000
_cell.length_b   1.000
_cell.length_c   1.000
_cell.angle_alpha   90.00
_cell.angle_beta   90.00
_cell.angle_gamma   90.00
#
_symmetry.space_group_name_H-M   'P 1'
#
loop_
_entity.id
_entity.type
_entity.pdbx_description
1 polymer ?
#
loop_
_entity_poly.entity_id
_entity_poly.type
_entity_poly.pdbx_seq_one_letter_code
_entity_poly.pdbx_strand_id
1 'polypeptide(L)'
;MGVFKQIKDMKNVVAQAPGMVEQAQKMAQQAQEMQAAQMQAAQMGAAPGGSVDPALLAPIAGISLERYAQLARSIGERKLDQAGVESFVKLQGHSPEDWQAAYDGWNARFKGNMPLSVHFGNLYQQARSL
;
A
#
# COMPACT_ATOMS: atom_id res chain seq x y z
N MET A 1 46.12 -13.55 15.86
CA MET A 1 45.81 -14.41 14.70
C MET A 1 45.01 -13.58 13.71
N GLY A 2 45.67 -13.03 12.71
CA GLY A 2 45.24 -11.80 12.04
C GLY A 2 44.35 -11.97 10.80
N VAL A 3 43.69 -10.85 10.46
CA VAL A 3 42.81 -10.59 9.29
C VAL A 3 43.41 -11.06 7.96
N PHE A 4 44.74 -11.08 7.84
CA PHE A 4 45.45 -11.64 6.68
C PHE A 4 45.20 -13.13 6.45
N LYS A 5 44.85 -13.90 7.49
CA LYS A 5 44.47 -15.32 7.39
C LYS A 5 43.05 -15.45 6.85
N GLN A 6 42.12 -14.61 7.31
CA GLN A 6 40.73 -14.57 6.81
C GLN A 6 40.63 -14.19 5.33
N ILE A 7 41.47 -13.26 4.83
CA ILE A 7 41.49 -12.91 3.40
C ILE A 7 41.96 -14.10 2.54
N LYS A 8 42.91 -14.90 3.04
CA LYS A 8 43.41 -16.08 2.34
C LYS A 8 42.35 -17.19 2.29
N ASP A 9 41.62 -17.41 3.38
CA ASP A 9 40.52 -18.37 3.43
C ASP A 9 39.33 -17.93 2.55
N MET A 10 39.01 -16.64 2.49
CA MET A 10 37.98 -16.10 1.59
C MET A 10 38.35 -16.28 0.11
N LYS A 11 39.64 -16.19 -0.24
CA LYS A 11 40.15 -16.41 -1.60
C LYS A 11 40.11 -17.89 -2.00
N ASN A 12 40.25 -18.82 -1.05
CA ASN A 12 40.06 -20.26 -1.27
C ASN A 12 38.58 -20.64 -1.43
N VAL A 13 37.68 -20.01 -0.66
CA VAL A 13 36.22 -20.18 -0.83
C VAL A 13 35.74 -19.64 -2.19
N VAL A 14 36.29 -18.51 -2.64
CA VAL A 14 36.02 -17.93 -3.97
C VAL A 14 36.52 -18.83 -5.11
N ALA A 15 37.58 -19.60 -4.91
CA ALA A 15 38.07 -20.56 -5.91
C ALA A 15 37.18 -21.81 -6.06
N GLN A 16 36.33 -22.11 -5.07
CA GLN A 16 35.35 -23.21 -5.10
C GLN A 16 33.95 -22.75 -5.56
N ALA A 17 33.80 -21.50 -5.99
CA ALA A 17 32.51 -20.88 -6.27
C ALA A 17 31.98 -20.89 -7.73
N PRO A 18 32.48 -21.66 -8.73
CA PRO A 18 31.82 -21.65 -10.04
C PRO A 18 30.42 -22.28 -10.02
N GLY A 19 30.14 -23.25 -9.12
CA GLY A 19 28.82 -23.87 -9.00
C GLY A 19 27.77 -23.06 -8.23
N MET A 20 28.18 -22.24 -7.25
CA MET A 20 27.25 -21.39 -6.49
C MET A 20 26.81 -20.16 -7.27
N VAL A 21 27.63 -19.60 -8.16
CA VAL A 21 27.25 -18.44 -8.98
C VAL A 21 26.11 -18.79 -9.93
N GLU A 22 26.11 -20.00 -10.50
CA GLU A 22 25.04 -20.47 -11.38
C GLU A 22 23.71 -20.69 -10.63
N GLN A 23 23.78 -21.21 -9.39
CA GLN A 23 22.61 -21.36 -8.52
C GLN A 23 22.12 -20.03 -7.96
N ALA A 24 23.03 -19.10 -7.66
CA ALA A 24 22.72 -17.74 -7.26
C ALA A 24 22.13 -16.92 -8.42
N GLN A 25 22.55 -17.14 -9.67
CA GLN A 25 21.98 -16.51 -10.86
C GLN A 25 20.58 -17.04 -11.17
N LYS A 26 20.33 -18.35 -11.05
CA LYS A 26 18.98 -18.91 -11.15
C LYS A 26 18.04 -18.36 -10.07
N MET A 27 18.54 -18.23 -8.84
CA MET A 27 17.76 -17.62 -7.75
C MET A 27 17.55 -16.11 -7.96
N ALA A 28 18.54 -15.39 -8.49
CA ALA A 28 18.45 -13.97 -8.80
C ALA A 28 17.47 -13.69 -9.95
N GLN A 29 17.42 -14.55 -10.98
CA GLN A 29 16.42 -14.46 -12.05
C GLN A 29 15.01 -14.70 -11.51
N GLN A 30 14.82 -15.72 -10.68
CA GLN A 30 13.54 -16.01 -10.05
C GLN A 30 13.09 -14.89 -9.08
N ALA A 31 14.05 -14.24 -8.40
CA ALA A 31 13.80 -13.07 -7.57
C ALA A 31 13.48 -11.82 -8.41
N GLN A 32 14.14 -11.62 -9.55
CA GLN A 32 13.87 -10.52 -10.48
C GLN A 32 12.49 -10.64 -11.15
N GLU A 33 12.07 -11.84 -11.54
CA GLU A 33 10.72 -12.06 -12.07
C GLU A 33 9.64 -11.79 -11.01
N MET A 34 9.86 -12.21 -9.76
CA MET A 34 8.96 -11.85 -8.65
C MET A 34 8.99 -10.35 -8.33
N GLN A 35 10.16 -9.69 -8.37
CA GLN A 35 10.27 -8.25 -8.15
C GLN A 35 9.65 -7.43 -9.27
N ALA A 36 9.75 -7.89 -10.52
CA ALA A 36 9.11 -7.24 -11.67
C ALA A 36 7.58 -7.33 -11.56
N ALA A 37 7.04 -8.51 -11.22
CA ALA A 37 5.61 -8.68 -10.96
C ALA A 37 5.14 -7.84 -9.76
N GLN A 38 5.94 -7.74 -8.71
CA GLN A 38 5.64 -6.94 -7.52
C GLN A 38 5.72 -5.43 -7.80
N MET A 39 6.63 -4.97 -8.65
CA MET A 39 6.70 -3.56 -9.09
C MET A 39 5.57 -3.20 -10.05
N GLN A 40 5.17 -4.11 -10.93
CA GLN A 40 4.06 -3.88 -11.86
C GLN A 40 2.71 -3.88 -11.12
N ALA A 41 2.56 -4.73 -10.10
CA ALA A 41 1.43 -4.69 -9.17
C ALA A 41 1.43 -3.39 -8.35
N ALA A 42 2.57 -2.95 -7.84
CA ALA A 42 2.70 -1.67 -7.14
C ALA A 42 2.37 -0.46 -8.02
N GLN A 43 2.71 -0.51 -9.31
CA GLN A 43 2.44 0.57 -10.27
C GLN A 43 0.97 0.64 -10.73
N MET A 44 0.23 -0.47 -10.64
CA MET A 44 -1.24 -0.48 -10.80
C MET A 44 -2.02 -0.35 -9.48
N GLY A 45 -1.35 -0.08 -8.35
CA GLY A 45 -2.01 0.03 -7.04
C GLY A 45 -2.50 -1.29 -6.45
N ALA A 46 -2.11 -2.43 -7.05
CA ALA A 46 -2.25 -3.77 -6.49
C ALA A 46 -1.08 -4.01 -5.51
N ALA A 47 -1.32 -3.64 -4.25
CA ALA A 47 -0.39 -3.90 -3.17
C ALA A 47 -0.22 -5.41 -2.93
N PRO A 48 0.89 -5.86 -2.31
CA PRO A 48 1.13 -7.27 -2.02
C PRO A 48 0.08 -7.78 -1.02
N GLY A 49 -0.97 -8.38 -1.56
CA GLY A 49 -2.13 -8.83 -0.80
C GLY A 49 -3.38 -8.85 -1.67
N GLY A 50 -3.39 -9.66 -2.73
CA GLY A 50 -4.57 -9.93 -3.56
C GLY A 50 -5.12 -8.74 -4.37
N SER A 51 -5.86 -9.04 -5.43
CA SER A 51 -6.65 -8.05 -6.15
C SER A 51 -7.84 -7.61 -5.29
N VAL A 52 -8.08 -6.30 -5.18
CA VAL A 52 -9.32 -5.78 -4.58
C VAL A 52 -10.49 -6.14 -5.50
N ASP A 53 -11.55 -6.72 -4.95
CA ASP A 53 -12.78 -6.96 -5.71
C ASP A 53 -13.37 -5.61 -6.17
N PRO A 54 -13.52 -5.37 -7.47
CA PRO A 54 -14.04 -4.10 -7.99
C PRO A 54 -15.46 -3.79 -7.49
N ALA A 55 -16.26 -4.80 -7.12
CA ALA A 55 -17.57 -4.59 -6.53
C ALA A 55 -17.47 -3.85 -5.17
N LEU A 56 -16.37 -4.03 -4.45
CA LEU A 56 -16.13 -3.37 -3.16
C LEU A 56 -15.61 -1.93 -3.32
N LEU A 57 -15.26 -1.51 -4.53
CA LEU A 57 -14.83 -0.14 -4.84
C LEU A 57 -15.99 0.78 -5.24
N ALA A 58 -17.22 0.25 -5.33
CA ALA A 58 -18.40 1.05 -5.66
C ALA A 58 -18.59 2.22 -4.68
N PRO A 59 -18.84 3.46 -5.15
CA PRO A 59 -19.05 4.61 -4.27
C PRO A 59 -20.16 4.38 -3.24
N ILE A 60 -19.99 4.92 -2.04
CA ILE A 60 -20.97 4.84 -0.95
C ILE A 60 -21.52 6.25 -0.74
N ALA A 61 -22.84 6.41 -0.84
CA ALA A 61 -23.49 7.73 -0.81
C ALA A 61 -22.86 8.75 -1.78
N GLY A 62 -22.43 8.28 -2.96
CA GLY A 62 -21.74 9.11 -3.97
C GLY A 62 -20.27 9.42 -3.65
N ILE A 63 -19.71 8.94 -2.54
CA ILE A 63 -18.31 9.14 -2.15
C ILE A 63 -17.48 7.92 -2.56
N SER A 64 -16.60 8.10 -3.55
CA SER A 64 -15.63 7.08 -3.97
C SER A 64 -14.56 6.85 -2.89
N LEU A 65 -13.87 5.71 -2.94
CA LEU A 65 -12.80 5.41 -1.99
C LEU A 65 -11.67 6.46 -2.02
N GLU A 66 -11.31 6.93 -3.21
CA GLU A 66 -10.30 7.97 -3.41
C GLU A 66 -10.74 9.30 -2.78
N ARG A 67 -12.00 9.70 -2.99
CA ARG A 67 -12.54 10.92 -2.39
C ARG A 67 -12.62 10.80 -0.87
N TYR A 68 -13.04 9.64 -0.38
CA TYR A 68 -13.06 9.34 1.04
C TYR A 68 -11.67 9.44 1.67
N ALA A 69 -10.63 8.88 1.02
CA ALA A 69 -9.24 8.98 1.48
C ALA A 69 -8.72 10.43 1.54
N GLN A 70 -9.04 11.26 0.53
CA GLN A 70 -8.68 12.69 0.53
C GLN A 70 -9.35 13.47 1.67
N LEU A 71 -10.65 13.25 1.87
CA LEU A 71 -11.41 13.90 2.94
C LEU A 71 -10.89 13.45 4.31
N ALA A 72 -10.75 12.14 4.52
CA ALA A 72 -10.24 11.56 5.77
C ALA A 72 -8.85 12.10 6.12
N ARG A 73 -7.97 12.24 5.14
CA ARG A 73 -6.64 12.83 5.34
C ARG A 73 -6.72 14.28 5.80
N SER A 74 -7.49 15.09 5.09
CA SER A 74 -7.66 16.51 5.40
C SER A 74 -8.25 16.71 6.80
N ILE A 75 -9.22 15.88 7.18
CA ILE A 75 -9.80 15.83 8.52
C ILE A 75 -8.74 15.48 9.58
N GLY A 76 -7.95 14.43 9.34
CA GLY A 76 -6.90 13.97 10.26
C GLY A 76 -5.77 14.98 10.44
N GLU A 77 -5.33 15.63 9.37
CA GLU A 77 -4.30 16.69 9.42
C GLU A 77 -4.77 17.92 10.19
N ARG A 78 -6.04 18.32 9.98
CA ARG A 78 -6.65 19.47 10.66
C ARG A 78 -7.13 19.16 12.09
N LYS A 79 -7.14 17.88 12.48
CA LYS A 79 -7.64 17.38 13.77
C LYS A 79 -9.05 17.88 14.09
N LEU A 80 -9.93 17.86 13.08
CA LEU A 80 -11.30 18.34 13.22
C LEU A 80 -12.08 17.47 14.19
N ASP A 81 -12.87 18.11 15.04
CA ASP A 81 -13.92 17.46 15.83
C ASP A 81 -15.14 17.16 14.94
N GLN A 82 -16.15 16.48 15.49
CA GLN A 82 -17.32 16.08 14.71
C GLN A 82 -18.02 17.27 14.02
N ALA A 83 -18.21 18.40 14.72
CA ALA A 83 -18.84 19.58 14.14
C ALA A 83 -17.95 20.21 13.04
N GLY A 84 -16.63 20.20 13.24
CA GLY A 84 -15.65 20.61 12.23
C GLY A 84 -15.67 19.72 10.99
N VAL A 85 -15.80 18.40 11.17
CA VAL A 85 -15.91 17.43 10.07
C VAL A 85 -17.17 17.71 9.24
N GLU A 86 -18.34 17.83 9.87
CA GLU A 86 -19.60 18.11 9.19
C GLU A 86 -19.56 19.41 8.38
N SER A 87 -18.95 20.45 8.95
CA SER A 87 -18.76 21.74 8.27
C SER A 87 -17.80 21.61 7.09
N PHE A 88 -16.70 20.88 7.26
CA PHE A 88 -15.71 20.67 6.22
C PHE A 88 -16.26 19.85 5.05
N VAL A 89 -16.97 18.75 5.29
CA VAL A 89 -17.55 17.93 4.21
C VAL A 89 -18.62 18.68 3.42
N LYS A 90 -19.41 19.55 4.08
CA LYS A 90 -20.33 20.48 3.41
C LYS A 90 -19.61 21.43 2.46
N LEU A 91 -18.50 22.02 2.88
CA LEU A 91 -17.67 22.87 2.02
C LEU A 91 -17.10 22.11 0.81
N GLN A 92 -16.92 20.80 0.95
CA GLN A 92 -16.46 19.91 -0.10
C GLN A 92 -17.59 19.35 -0.99
N GLY A 93 -18.83 19.80 -0.79
CA GLY A 93 -20.00 19.43 -1.58
C GLY A 93 -20.73 18.16 -1.14
N HIS A 94 -20.42 17.64 0.05
CA HIS A 94 -21.05 16.43 0.59
C HIS A 94 -21.93 16.78 1.80
N SER A 95 -23.06 16.07 1.96
CA SER A 95 -23.85 16.22 3.19
C SER A 95 -23.19 15.45 4.36
N PRO A 96 -23.43 15.83 5.62
CA PRO A 96 -23.02 15.04 6.78
C PRO A 96 -23.58 13.62 6.77
N GLU A 97 -24.81 13.47 6.27
CA GLU A 97 -25.50 12.19 6.17
C GLU A 97 -24.79 11.25 5.19
N ASP A 98 -24.41 11.77 4.02
CA ASP A 98 -23.64 11.02 3.02
C ASP A 98 -22.25 10.66 3.54
N TRP A 99 -21.60 11.59 4.24
CA TRP A 99 -20.30 11.33 4.88
C TRP A 99 -20.39 10.22 5.92
N GLN A 100 -21.42 10.25 6.79
CA GLN A 100 -21.62 9.22 7.80
C GLN A 100 -21.90 7.86 7.15
N ALA A 101 -22.79 7.81 6.14
CA ALA A 101 -23.07 6.60 5.39
C ALA A 101 -21.81 6.02 4.70
N ALA A 102 -20.97 6.89 4.13
CA ALA A 102 -19.69 6.50 3.55
C ALA A 102 -18.71 5.98 4.61
N TYR A 103 -18.58 6.66 5.74
CA TYR A 103 -17.73 6.25 6.85
C TYR A 103 -18.10 4.86 7.35
N ASP A 104 -19.38 4.63 7.64
CA ASP A 104 -19.88 3.34 8.13
C ASP A 104 -19.72 2.24 7.07
N GLY A 105 -20.06 2.54 5.81
CA GLY A 105 -19.96 1.61 4.71
C GLY A 105 -18.52 1.19 4.39
N TRP A 106 -17.58 2.14 4.35
CA TRP A 106 -16.16 1.85 4.13
C TRP A 106 -15.57 1.06 5.29
N ASN A 107 -15.87 1.43 6.55
CA ASN A 107 -15.44 0.67 7.72
C ASN A 107 -15.99 -0.77 7.71
N ALA A 108 -17.24 -0.96 7.30
CA ALA A 108 -17.82 -2.30 7.14
C ALA A 108 -17.09 -3.11 6.06
N ARG A 109 -16.71 -2.48 4.93
CA ARG A 109 -15.96 -3.16 3.85
C ARG A 109 -14.52 -3.48 4.21
N PHE A 110 -13.84 -2.61 4.98
CA PHE A 110 -12.48 -2.88 5.45
C PHE A 110 -12.44 -4.07 6.41
N LYS A 111 -13.53 -4.29 7.16
CA LYS A 111 -13.62 -5.40 8.11
C LYS A 111 -13.50 -6.75 7.39
N GLY A 112 -12.36 -7.40 7.56
CA GLY A 112 -12.06 -8.70 6.94
C GLY A 112 -11.55 -8.62 5.50
N ASN A 113 -11.35 -7.42 4.94
CA ASN A 113 -10.80 -7.22 3.61
C ASN A 113 -9.45 -6.48 3.69
N MET A 114 -8.39 -7.27 3.90
CA MET A 114 -7.02 -6.77 3.94
C MET A 114 -6.58 -6.10 2.61
N PRO A 115 -6.86 -6.67 1.41
CA PRO A 115 -6.54 -6.02 0.13
C PRO A 115 -7.11 -4.60 0.02
N LEU A 116 -8.40 -4.43 0.34
CA LEU A 116 -9.07 -3.14 0.31
C LEU A 116 -8.48 -2.15 1.32
N SER A 117 -8.13 -2.64 2.52
CA SER A 117 -7.52 -1.80 3.56
C SER A 117 -6.14 -1.29 3.14
N VAL A 118 -5.30 -2.13 2.52
CA VAL A 118 -4.00 -1.70 2.00
C VAL A 118 -4.17 -0.73 0.83
N HIS A 119 -5.14 -0.98 -0.05
CA HIS A 119 -5.45 -0.07 -1.16
C HIS A 119 -5.89 1.32 -0.65
N PHE A 120 -6.78 1.38 0.36
CA PHE A 120 -7.12 2.63 1.03
C PHE A 120 -5.89 3.31 1.65
N GLY A 121 -5.02 2.57 2.34
CA GLY A 121 -3.79 3.12 2.93
C GLY A 121 -2.89 3.78 1.88
N ASN A 122 -2.75 3.17 0.70
CA ASN A 122 -2.00 3.75 -0.42
C ASN A 122 -2.66 5.02 -0.96
N LEU A 123 -3.98 5.01 -1.13
CA LEU A 123 -4.73 6.19 -1.57
C LEU A 123 -4.63 7.32 -0.54
N TYR A 124 -4.72 7.00 0.75
CA TYR A 124 -4.57 7.96 1.84
C TYR A 124 -3.18 8.60 1.87
N GLN A 125 -2.12 7.81 1.66
CA GLN A 125 -0.75 8.31 1.60
C GLN A 125 -0.50 9.21 0.38
N GLN A 126 -1.08 8.86 -0.77
CA GLN A 126 -0.96 9.62 -2.03
C GLN A 126 -1.90 10.82 -2.11
N ALA A 127 -3.02 10.78 -1.37
CA ALA A 127 -3.99 11.85 -1.35
C ALA A 127 -3.33 13.14 -0.89
N ARG A 128 -3.46 14.17 -1.72
CA ARG A 128 -3.15 15.54 -1.31
C ARG A 128 -4.28 16.02 -0.42
N SER A 129 -3.95 16.56 0.74
CA SER A 129 -4.95 17.20 1.57
C SER A 129 -5.55 18.42 0.85
N LEU A 130 -6.83 18.62 1.12
CA LEU A 130 -7.67 19.70 0.58
C LEU A 130 -7.62 20.90 1.52
#